data_AF-A0A8T7FDN5-F1
#
_entry.id   AF-A0A8T7FDN5-F1
#
_cell.length_a   1.000
_cell.length_b   1.000
_cell.length_c   1.000
_cell.angle_alpha   90.00
_cell.angle_beta   90.00
_cell.angle_gamma   90.00
#
_symmetry.space_group_name_H-M   'P 1'
#
loop_
_entity.id
_entity.type
_entity.pdbx_description
1 polymer ?
#
loop_
_entity_poly.entity_id
_entity_poly.type
_entity_poly.pdbx_seq_one_letter_code
_entity_poly.pdbx_strand_id
1 'polypeptide(L)'
;MPVKSSNAKPVQEPASEEPVWTYRGYQLKSSEFVTAMVHLFRAEIQRANVWRQRLDTTTNWAVVATGAALSIAFGQPAVHHGVIILNTLLITWFLFIEARRYRYYELWSYRIRLMETDFYAAMLVPPFQPSPEWAESLAENLLSPKFPISIWEAFGRRLRRNYLWIYAILGASWLAKSFLFPQPTTSLAEFIERGSVGPLPGHLVVTAGLAYYSFLVLVAIGTIGMTRATGEVLPRFGGDTQDQHGEYEEGKGLHTRFFPAHRRRQYLALIITDQAEAVSERILTDLKRGVTAVSGKGMYTGQEKSILLCALTVTEVYNLKAAVAKKDPNAFVIVSPAQEVLGRGFIPLEKK
;
A
#
# COMPACT_ATOMS: atom_id res chain seq x y z
N MET A 1 15.92 37.47 72.44
CA MET A 1 15.69 37.96 71.06
C MET A 1 15.37 36.75 70.18
N PRO A 2 14.19 36.64 69.56
CA PRO A 2 13.89 35.55 68.63
C PRO A 2 14.37 35.91 67.22
N VAL A 3 15.03 34.96 66.55
CA VAL A 3 15.50 35.08 65.17
C VAL A 3 14.30 34.89 64.23
N LYS A 4 14.00 35.90 63.41
CA LYS A 4 12.97 35.82 62.36
C LYS A 4 13.40 34.82 61.28
N SER A 5 12.64 33.75 61.06
CA SER A 5 12.83 32.89 59.89
C SER A 5 12.27 33.60 58.65
N SER A 6 13.14 33.89 57.69
CA SER A 6 12.76 34.41 56.38
C SER A 6 12.04 33.31 55.58
N ASN A 7 10.79 33.58 55.20
CA ASN A 7 10.01 32.76 54.27
C ASN A 7 10.57 32.97 52.84
N ALA A 8 11.53 32.16 52.44
CA ALA A 8 11.89 32.03 51.03
C ALA A 8 10.90 31.08 50.35
N LYS A 9 10.06 31.62 49.44
CA LYS A 9 9.25 30.79 48.54
C LYS A 9 10.21 29.95 47.67
N PRO A 10 9.97 28.64 47.49
CA PRO A 10 10.77 27.85 46.56
C PRO A 10 10.60 28.42 45.14
N VAL A 11 11.72 28.70 44.50
CA VAL A 11 11.79 29.07 43.08
C VAL A 11 11.22 27.91 42.29
N GLN A 12 10.09 28.12 41.62
CA GLN A 12 9.57 27.17 40.65
C GLN A 12 10.58 27.10 39.50
N GLU A 13 11.22 25.94 39.34
CA GLU A 13 11.90 25.60 38.10
C GLU A 13 10.90 25.78 36.94
N PRO A 14 11.28 26.43 35.82
CA PRO A 14 10.39 26.54 34.68
C PRO A 14 10.06 25.11 34.24
N ALA A 15 8.76 24.76 34.36
CA ALA A 15 8.26 23.47 33.91
C ALA A 15 8.79 23.25 32.49
N SER A 16 9.56 22.17 32.29
CA SER A 16 10.08 21.79 30.98
C SER A 16 8.91 21.82 30.00
N GLU A 17 8.91 22.77 29.06
CA GLU A 17 7.82 22.93 28.11
C GLU A 17 7.59 21.58 27.42
N GLU A 18 6.43 20.96 27.65
CA GLU A 18 6.08 19.70 27.01
C GLU A 18 6.25 19.86 25.49
N PRO A 19 6.77 18.85 24.77
CA PRO A 19 6.89 18.94 23.32
C PRO A 19 5.50 19.20 22.71
N VAL A 20 5.35 20.37 22.10
CA VAL A 20 4.10 20.83 21.49
C VAL A 20 4.22 20.70 19.98
N TRP A 21 3.28 19.98 19.36
CA TRP A 21 3.17 19.97 17.90
C TRP A 21 2.45 21.24 17.44
N THR A 22 3.01 21.97 16.47
CA THR A 22 2.39 23.20 15.96
C THR A 22 1.81 23.00 14.57
N TYR A 23 0.52 23.29 14.40
CA TYR A 23 -0.14 23.25 13.10
C TYR A 23 -0.97 24.52 12.89
N ARG A 24 -0.59 25.33 11.89
CA ARG A 24 -1.25 26.60 11.55
C ARG A 24 -1.47 27.54 12.75
N GLY A 25 -0.53 27.57 13.70
CA GLY A 25 -0.61 28.40 14.90
C GLY A 25 -1.34 27.76 16.09
N TYR A 26 -1.94 26.58 15.92
CA TYR A 26 -2.45 25.78 17.03
C TYR A 26 -1.32 24.98 17.68
N GLN A 27 -1.28 25.00 19.01
CA GLN A 27 -0.35 24.25 19.85
C GLN A 27 -1.07 23.00 20.37
N LEU A 28 -0.70 21.83 19.86
CA LEU A 28 -1.24 20.53 20.27
C LEU A 28 -0.35 19.94 21.36
N LYS A 29 -0.95 19.72 22.54
CA LYS A 29 -0.30 18.99 23.64
C LYS A 29 -0.11 17.52 23.29
N SER A 30 0.84 16.87 23.94
CA SER A 30 1.10 15.43 23.74
C SER A 30 -0.16 14.57 23.99
N SER A 31 -0.97 14.92 24.99
CA SER A 31 -2.24 14.23 25.28
C SER A 31 -3.30 14.39 24.18
N GLU A 32 -3.38 15.56 23.57
CA GLU A 32 -4.32 15.85 22.47
C GLU A 32 -3.89 15.12 21.18
N PHE A 33 -2.59 15.07 20.90
CA PHE A 33 -2.04 14.28 19.81
C PHE A 33 -2.34 12.78 19.97
N VAL A 34 -2.09 12.22 21.16
CA VAL A 34 -2.43 10.82 21.47
C VAL A 34 -3.93 10.57 21.28
N THR A 35 -4.78 11.50 21.73
CA THR A 35 -6.23 11.40 21.57
C THR A 35 -6.64 11.37 20.09
N ALA A 36 -6.07 12.27 19.27
CA ALA A 36 -6.32 12.29 17.83
C ALA A 36 -5.88 10.98 17.15
N MET A 37 -4.71 10.44 17.53
CA MET A 37 -4.21 9.17 17.01
C MET A 37 -5.11 7.98 17.37
N VAL A 38 -5.62 7.93 18.61
CA VAL A 38 -6.57 6.89 19.04
C VAL A 38 -7.87 6.95 18.23
N HIS A 39 -8.40 8.16 17.97
CA HIS A 39 -9.60 8.31 17.13
C HIS A 39 -9.35 7.92 15.68
N LEU A 40 -8.20 8.29 15.11
CA LEU A 40 -7.80 7.86 13.77
C LEU A 40 -7.70 6.34 13.67
N PHE A 41 -7.03 5.70 14.63
CA PHE A 41 -6.88 4.25 14.68
C PHE A 41 -8.22 3.52 14.74
N ARG A 42 -9.12 3.96 15.63
CA ARG A 42 -10.49 3.43 15.72
C ARG A 42 -11.24 3.56 14.39
N ALA A 43 -11.14 4.71 13.74
CA ALA A 43 -11.79 4.94 12.46
C ALA A 43 -11.19 4.05 11.34
N GLU A 44 -9.87 3.83 11.32
CA GLU A 44 -9.22 2.93 10.37
C GLU A 44 -9.63 1.46 10.60
N ILE A 45 -9.66 0.98 11.85
CA ILE A 45 -10.18 -0.36 12.18
C ILE A 45 -11.62 -0.53 11.69
N GLN A 46 -12.48 0.45 11.95
CA GLN A 46 -13.88 0.38 11.51
C GLN A 46 -13.97 0.30 9.98
N ARG A 47 -13.19 1.10 9.24
CA ARG A 47 -13.12 1.01 7.78
C ARG A 47 -12.63 -0.37 7.32
N ALA A 48 -11.54 -0.88 7.87
CA ALA A 48 -11.02 -2.19 7.51
C ALA A 48 -12.05 -3.31 7.78
N ASN A 49 -12.77 -3.25 8.90
CA ASN A 49 -13.84 -4.20 9.22
C ASN A 49 -15.00 -4.16 8.22
N VAL A 50 -15.46 -2.97 7.82
CA VAL A 50 -16.50 -2.82 6.80
C VAL A 50 -16.06 -3.44 5.47
N TRP A 51 -14.80 -3.23 5.08
CA TRP A 51 -14.27 -3.79 3.84
C TRP A 51 -14.02 -5.29 3.92
N ARG A 52 -13.61 -5.81 5.08
CA ARG A 52 -13.55 -7.26 5.35
C ARG A 52 -14.93 -7.91 5.18
N GLN A 53 -15.96 -7.34 5.79
CA GLN A 53 -17.33 -7.87 5.67
C GLN A 53 -17.83 -7.86 4.20
N ARG A 54 -17.48 -6.83 3.43
CA ARG A 54 -17.81 -6.75 1.99
C ARG A 54 -17.07 -7.78 1.14
N LEU A 55 -15.90 -8.24 1.57
CA LEU A 55 -15.15 -9.33 0.94
C LEU A 55 -15.79 -10.67 1.23
N ASP A 56 -16.14 -10.94 2.49
CA ASP A 56 -16.78 -12.19 2.90
C ASP A 56 -18.13 -12.38 2.16
N THR A 57 -18.87 -11.27 1.97
CA THR A 57 -20.14 -11.28 1.24
C THR A 57 -20.01 -11.79 -0.20
N THR A 58 -18.97 -11.40 -0.95
CA THR A 58 -18.82 -11.85 -2.36
C THR A 58 -18.46 -13.32 -2.46
N THR A 59 -17.59 -13.82 -1.58
CA THR A 59 -17.26 -15.24 -1.53
C THR A 59 -18.49 -16.07 -1.16
N ASN A 60 -19.30 -15.61 -0.21
CA ASN A 60 -20.55 -16.28 0.17
C ASN A 60 -21.52 -16.37 -1.02
N TRP A 61 -21.73 -15.28 -1.76
CA TRP A 61 -22.57 -15.30 -2.98
C TRP A 61 -22.00 -16.23 -4.06
N ALA A 62 -20.68 -16.31 -4.21
CA ALA A 62 -20.03 -17.24 -5.13
C ALA A 62 -20.32 -18.72 -4.78
N VAL A 63 -20.25 -19.07 -3.49
CA VAL A 63 -20.57 -20.43 -3.00
C VAL A 63 -22.05 -20.73 -3.18
N VAL A 64 -22.95 -19.82 -2.80
CA VAL A 64 -24.40 -19.99 -2.94
C VAL A 64 -24.81 -20.14 -4.41
N ALA A 65 -24.31 -19.28 -5.29
CA ALA A 65 -24.57 -19.36 -6.74
C ALA A 65 -24.09 -20.70 -7.32
N THR A 66 -22.91 -21.16 -6.89
CA THR A 66 -22.38 -22.48 -7.29
C THR A 66 -23.28 -23.62 -6.82
N GLY A 67 -23.67 -23.65 -5.55
CA GLY A 67 -24.58 -24.68 -5.04
C GLY A 67 -25.92 -24.71 -5.79
N ALA A 68 -26.52 -23.54 -6.02
CA ALA A 68 -27.77 -23.40 -6.77
C ALA A 68 -27.62 -23.89 -8.22
N ALA A 69 -26.57 -23.45 -8.92
CA ALA A 69 -26.31 -23.84 -10.30
C ALA A 69 -26.08 -25.35 -10.44
N LEU A 70 -25.33 -25.96 -9.53
CA LEU A 70 -25.11 -27.41 -9.52
C LEU A 70 -26.40 -28.18 -9.21
N SER A 71 -27.20 -27.69 -8.27
CA SER A 71 -28.50 -28.31 -7.94
C SER A 71 -29.44 -28.30 -9.14
N ILE A 72 -29.48 -27.21 -9.91
CA ILE A 72 -30.26 -27.12 -11.15
C ILE A 72 -29.66 -28.04 -12.23
N ALA A 73 -28.34 -28.02 -12.41
CA ALA A 73 -27.66 -28.78 -13.45
C ALA A 73 -27.83 -30.31 -13.26
N PHE A 74 -27.79 -30.79 -12.02
CA PHE A 74 -27.93 -32.21 -11.69
C PHE A 74 -29.35 -32.63 -11.32
N GLY A 75 -30.26 -31.68 -11.05
CA GLY A 75 -31.63 -31.98 -10.65
C GLY A 75 -32.45 -32.69 -11.72
N GLN A 76 -32.12 -32.49 -13.01
CA GLN A 76 -32.77 -33.19 -14.12
C GLN A 76 -31.74 -33.61 -15.19
N PRO A 77 -31.85 -34.83 -15.75
CA PRO A 77 -30.98 -35.29 -16.84
C PRO A 77 -30.99 -34.36 -18.07
N ALA A 78 -32.16 -33.81 -18.40
CA ALA A 78 -32.38 -32.98 -19.59
C ALA A 78 -31.79 -31.56 -19.49
N VAL A 79 -31.39 -31.10 -18.30
CA VAL A 79 -30.79 -29.77 -18.15
C VAL A 79 -29.41 -29.74 -18.81
N HIS A 80 -29.24 -28.77 -19.70
CA HIS A 80 -28.03 -28.58 -20.46
C HIS A 80 -26.83 -28.23 -19.55
N HIS A 81 -25.66 -28.85 -19.78
CA HIS A 81 -24.43 -28.61 -19.00
C HIS A 81 -23.91 -27.16 -19.10
N GLY A 82 -24.42 -26.39 -20.07
CA GLY A 82 -24.14 -24.95 -20.24
C GLY A 82 -24.47 -24.11 -19.00
N VAL A 83 -25.39 -24.54 -18.13
CA VAL A 83 -25.67 -23.86 -16.84
C VAL A 83 -24.40 -23.78 -15.97
N ILE A 84 -23.56 -24.81 -15.98
CA ILE A 84 -22.30 -24.84 -15.22
C ILE A 84 -21.27 -23.88 -15.82
N ILE A 85 -21.24 -23.75 -17.16
CA ILE A 85 -20.37 -22.80 -17.87
C ILE A 85 -20.79 -21.36 -17.53
N LEU A 86 -22.09 -21.06 -17.60
CA LEU A 86 -22.63 -19.74 -17.23
C LEU A 86 -22.31 -19.40 -15.77
N ASN A 87 -22.46 -20.36 -14.85
CA ASN A 87 -22.07 -20.15 -13.46
C ASN A 87 -20.56 -19.91 -13.33
N THR A 88 -19.71 -20.63 -14.07
CA THR A 88 -18.25 -20.40 -14.07
C THR A 88 -17.90 -18.97 -14.45
N LEU A 89 -18.57 -18.40 -15.46
CA LEU A 89 -18.40 -16.99 -15.84
C LEU A 89 -18.87 -16.03 -14.74
N LEU A 90 -20.01 -16.32 -14.08
CA LEU A 90 -20.50 -15.54 -12.94
C LEU A 90 -19.51 -15.56 -11.76
N ILE A 91 -18.93 -16.73 -11.44
CA ILE A 91 -17.90 -16.86 -10.39
C ILE A 91 -16.64 -16.08 -10.76
N THR A 92 -16.29 -16.01 -12.05
CA THR A 92 -15.19 -15.18 -12.55
C THR A 92 -15.43 -13.71 -12.32
N TRP A 93 -16.67 -13.26 -12.54
CA TRP A 93 -17.08 -11.90 -12.23
C TRP A 93 -17.01 -11.59 -10.73
N PHE A 94 -17.46 -12.51 -9.86
CA PHE A 94 -17.31 -12.34 -8.42
C PHE A 94 -15.86 -12.29 -7.96
N LEU A 95 -14.99 -13.16 -8.49
CA LEU A 95 -13.56 -13.11 -8.22
C LEU A 95 -12.96 -11.74 -8.61
N PHE A 96 -13.34 -11.19 -9.76
CA PHE A 96 -12.86 -9.87 -10.19
C PHE A 96 -13.35 -8.74 -9.27
N ILE A 97 -14.63 -8.73 -8.91
CA ILE A 97 -15.19 -7.77 -7.94
C ILE A 97 -14.45 -7.87 -6.61
N GLU A 98 -14.24 -9.09 -6.12
CA GLU A 98 -13.60 -9.34 -4.84
C GLU A 98 -12.12 -8.94 -4.86
N ALA A 99 -11.39 -9.25 -5.95
CA ALA A 99 -10.01 -8.80 -6.16
C ALA A 99 -9.91 -7.27 -6.11
N ARG A 100 -10.84 -6.57 -6.77
CA ARG A 100 -10.91 -5.10 -6.69
C ARG A 100 -11.12 -4.64 -5.26
N ARG A 101 -12.10 -5.21 -4.54
CA ARG A 101 -12.39 -4.89 -3.12
C ARG A 101 -11.23 -5.23 -2.18
N TYR A 102 -10.44 -6.25 -2.51
CA TYR A 102 -9.32 -6.68 -1.68
C TYR A 102 -8.18 -5.65 -1.70
N ARG A 103 -7.93 -5.00 -2.84
CA ARG A 103 -6.98 -3.86 -2.92
C ARG A 103 -7.36 -2.72 -2.00
N TYR A 104 -8.66 -2.46 -1.90
CA TYR A 104 -9.21 -1.47 -0.99
C TYR A 104 -8.93 -1.91 0.46
N TYR A 105 -9.35 -3.12 0.86
CA TYR A 105 -9.09 -3.67 2.19
C TYR A 105 -7.62 -3.54 2.62
N GLU A 106 -6.69 -3.91 1.75
CA GLU A 106 -5.24 -3.83 1.98
C GLU A 106 -4.76 -2.41 2.27
N LEU A 107 -5.36 -1.37 1.67
CA LEU A 107 -5.00 0.02 1.96
C LEU A 107 -5.24 0.37 3.44
N TRP A 108 -6.40 0.00 3.99
CA TRP A 108 -6.72 0.29 5.39
C TRP A 108 -5.98 -0.64 6.34
N SER A 109 -5.86 -1.93 6.01
CA SER A 109 -5.04 -2.88 6.77
C SER A 109 -3.58 -2.40 6.89
N TYR A 110 -3.01 -1.87 5.81
CA TYR A 110 -1.66 -1.30 5.82
C TYR A 110 -1.53 -0.10 6.78
N ARG A 111 -2.48 0.84 6.78
CA ARG A 111 -2.46 1.98 7.71
C ARG A 111 -2.60 1.56 9.16
N ILE A 112 -3.50 0.61 9.43
CA ILE A 112 -3.65 0.00 10.76
C ILE A 112 -2.32 -0.59 11.18
N ARG A 113 -1.68 -1.35 10.29
CA ARG A 113 -0.41 -2.01 10.58
C ARG A 113 0.70 -1.02 10.93
N LEU A 114 0.84 0.07 10.16
CA LEU A 114 1.80 1.14 10.48
C LEU A 114 1.58 1.73 11.88
N MET A 115 0.32 1.95 12.27
CA MET A 115 0.01 2.43 13.62
C MET A 115 0.28 1.37 14.69
N GLU A 116 -0.04 0.09 14.44
CA GLU A 116 0.24 -1.00 15.38
C GLU A 116 1.73 -1.16 15.64
N THR A 117 2.57 -1.15 14.60
CA THR A 117 4.01 -1.40 14.72
C THR A 117 4.78 -0.20 15.24
N ASP A 118 4.51 0.99 14.70
CA ASP A 118 5.36 2.15 14.97
C ASP A 118 4.78 3.09 16.04
N PHE A 119 3.46 3.10 16.24
CA PHE A 119 2.85 3.90 17.32
C PHE A 119 2.59 3.06 18.57
N TYR A 120 1.79 1.99 18.48
CA TYR A 120 1.36 1.23 19.65
C TYR A 120 2.45 0.30 20.21
N ALA A 121 3.14 -0.49 19.37
CA ALA A 121 4.16 -1.42 19.87
C ALA A 121 5.36 -0.68 20.50
N ALA A 122 5.74 0.47 19.94
CA ALA A 122 6.78 1.34 20.51
C ALA A 122 6.42 1.85 21.92
N MET A 123 5.12 2.06 22.22
CA MET A 123 4.68 2.45 23.57
C MET A 123 4.71 1.29 24.58
N LEU A 124 4.56 0.05 24.11
CA LEU A 124 4.40 -1.12 24.99
C LEU A 124 5.73 -1.72 25.46
N VAL A 125 6.82 -1.55 24.70
CA VAL A 125 8.12 -2.16 25.01
C VAL A 125 9.27 -1.17 24.76
N PRO A 126 9.77 -0.43 25.76
CA PRO A 126 11.07 0.22 25.66
C PRO A 126 12.15 -0.87 25.45
N PRO A 127 13.10 -0.77 24.49
CA PRO A 127 13.55 0.42 23.76
C PRO A 127 13.04 0.50 22.30
N PHE A 128 11.90 -0.09 21.95
CA PHE A 128 11.34 0.05 20.60
C PHE A 128 10.97 1.51 20.36
N GLN A 129 11.79 2.18 19.55
CA GLN A 129 11.45 3.49 19.00
C GLN A 129 10.72 3.29 17.66
N PRO A 130 9.72 4.12 17.33
CA PRO A 130 9.14 4.12 15.99
C PRO A 130 10.25 4.25 14.95
N SER A 131 10.07 3.65 13.78
CA SER A 131 10.96 3.96 12.66
C SER A 131 10.93 5.47 12.39
N PRO A 132 12.06 6.16 12.12
CA PRO A 132 12.07 7.63 11.97
C PRO A 132 11.09 8.17 10.92
N GLU A 133 10.64 7.30 10.00
CA GLU A 133 9.88 7.64 8.80
C GLU A 133 8.42 7.14 8.86
N TRP A 134 7.98 6.53 9.97
CA TRP A 134 6.62 5.97 10.07
C TRP A 134 5.54 7.04 9.89
N ALA A 135 5.72 8.20 10.53
CA ALA A 135 4.78 9.31 10.47
C ALA A 135 4.71 9.91 9.07
N GLU A 136 5.84 9.98 8.36
CA GLU A 136 5.90 10.37 6.95
C GLU A 136 5.16 9.37 6.06
N SER A 137 5.38 8.07 6.27
CA SER A 137 4.74 7.01 5.47
C SER A 137 3.21 7.01 5.65
N LEU A 138 2.74 7.20 6.89
CA LEU A 138 1.32 7.35 7.19
C LEU A 138 0.76 8.64 6.59
N ALA A 139 1.46 9.77 6.72
CA ALA A 139 1.05 11.04 6.16
C ALA A 139 0.99 11.03 4.63
N GLU A 140 1.99 10.47 3.94
CA GLU A 140 1.99 10.32 2.48
C GLU A 140 0.80 9.48 2.02
N ASN A 141 0.50 8.39 2.72
CA ASN A 141 -0.63 7.54 2.38
C ASN A 141 -1.99 8.23 2.64
N LEU A 142 -2.09 9.07 3.67
CA LEU A 142 -3.29 9.88 3.95
C LEU A 142 -3.50 10.99 2.92
N LEU A 143 -2.43 11.68 2.53
CA LEU A 143 -2.47 12.78 1.55
C LEU A 143 -2.62 12.27 0.12
N SER A 144 -2.01 11.14 -0.20
CA SER A 144 -1.99 10.54 -1.54
C SER A 144 -2.28 9.03 -1.47
N PRO A 145 -3.55 8.63 -1.29
CA PRO A 145 -3.91 7.22 -1.15
C PRO A 145 -3.58 6.45 -2.44
N LYS A 146 -2.64 5.50 -2.32
CA LYS A 146 -2.26 4.57 -3.39
C LYS A 146 -2.50 3.14 -2.93
N PHE A 147 -3.00 2.30 -3.83
CA PHE A 147 -3.18 0.88 -3.51
C PHE A 147 -1.82 0.18 -3.37
N PRO A 148 -1.55 -0.50 -2.25
CA PRO A 148 -0.27 -1.16 -2.01
C PRO A 148 -0.05 -2.36 -2.94
N ILE A 149 -1.14 -3.02 -3.37
CA ILE A 149 -1.10 -4.15 -4.30
C ILE A 149 -1.73 -3.83 -5.65
N SER A 150 -1.17 -4.48 -6.68
CA SER A 150 -1.71 -4.46 -8.04
C SER A 150 -3.01 -5.27 -8.15
N ILE A 151 -3.77 -5.06 -9.23
CA ILE A 151 -4.98 -5.85 -9.51
C ILE A 151 -4.66 -7.33 -9.76
N TRP A 152 -3.53 -7.63 -10.42
CA TRP A 152 -3.11 -9.00 -10.70
C TRP A 152 -2.66 -9.75 -9.45
N GLU A 153 -1.94 -9.08 -8.56
CA GLU A 153 -1.58 -9.62 -7.25
C GLU A 153 -2.83 -9.91 -6.40
N ALA A 154 -3.79 -8.96 -6.37
CA ALA A 154 -5.06 -9.15 -5.67
C ALA A 154 -5.86 -10.33 -6.24
N PHE A 155 -5.99 -10.39 -7.56
CA PHE A 155 -6.69 -11.46 -8.27
C PHE A 155 -6.07 -12.81 -7.97
N GLY A 156 -4.75 -12.91 -8.09
CA GLY A 156 -3.99 -14.12 -7.79
C GLY A 156 -4.14 -14.62 -6.36
N ARG A 157 -4.05 -13.71 -5.37
CA ARG A 157 -4.23 -14.05 -3.94
C ARG A 157 -5.64 -14.60 -3.67
N ARG A 158 -6.68 -13.93 -4.18
CA ARG A 158 -8.08 -14.39 -3.99
C ARG A 158 -8.38 -15.68 -4.76
N LEU A 159 -7.81 -15.83 -5.96
CA LEU A 159 -7.91 -17.06 -6.74
C LEU A 159 -7.35 -18.24 -5.95
N ARG A 160 -6.11 -18.16 -5.48
CA ARG A 160 -5.46 -19.27 -4.75
C ARG A 160 -6.12 -19.61 -3.42
N ARG A 161 -6.48 -18.61 -2.61
CA ARG A 161 -6.93 -18.84 -1.24
C ARG A 161 -8.40 -19.25 -1.14
N ASN A 162 -9.25 -18.73 -2.02
CA ASN A 162 -10.71 -18.89 -1.89
C ASN A 162 -11.35 -19.55 -3.11
N TYR A 163 -11.06 -19.05 -4.32
CA TYR A 163 -11.83 -19.44 -5.51
C TYR A 163 -11.33 -20.72 -6.20
N LEU A 164 -10.08 -21.14 -5.96
CA LEU A 164 -9.49 -22.32 -6.59
C LEU A 164 -10.36 -23.57 -6.36
N TRP A 165 -10.85 -23.74 -5.13
CA TRP A 165 -11.73 -24.85 -4.78
C TRP A 165 -13.10 -24.76 -5.45
N ILE A 166 -13.68 -23.56 -5.56
CA ILE A 166 -14.95 -23.34 -6.27
C ILE A 166 -14.80 -23.72 -7.75
N TYR A 167 -13.71 -23.28 -8.40
CA TYR A 167 -13.44 -23.64 -9.79
C TYR A 167 -13.16 -25.13 -9.98
N ALA A 168 -12.45 -25.76 -9.05
CA ALA A 168 -12.20 -27.20 -9.08
C ALA A 168 -13.51 -27.99 -9.02
N ILE A 169 -14.41 -27.63 -8.10
CA ILE A 169 -15.74 -28.24 -7.98
C ILE A 169 -16.55 -28.02 -9.27
N LEU A 170 -16.55 -26.80 -9.83
CA LEU A 170 -17.27 -26.51 -11.09
C LEU A 170 -16.71 -27.31 -12.27
N GLY A 171 -15.38 -27.43 -12.37
CA GLY A 171 -14.71 -28.17 -13.44
C GLY A 171 -15.01 -29.67 -13.35
N ALA A 172 -14.85 -30.25 -12.16
CA ALA A 172 -15.22 -31.64 -11.90
C ALA A 172 -16.72 -31.89 -12.18
N SER A 173 -17.58 -30.96 -11.76
CA SER A 173 -19.01 -31.04 -12.01
C SER A 173 -19.37 -30.97 -13.49
N TRP A 174 -18.71 -30.11 -14.26
CA TRP A 174 -18.92 -30.02 -15.71
C TRP A 174 -18.48 -31.30 -16.43
N LEU A 175 -17.33 -31.86 -16.04
CA LEU A 175 -16.86 -33.15 -16.56
C LEU A 175 -17.84 -34.27 -16.21
N ALA A 176 -18.28 -34.36 -14.95
CA ALA A 176 -19.23 -35.35 -14.50
C ALA A 176 -20.59 -35.24 -15.21
N LYS A 177 -21.12 -34.02 -15.38
CA LYS A 177 -22.40 -33.81 -16.08
C LYS A 177 -22.31 -34.23 -17.55
N SER A 178 -21.23 -33.86 -18.22
CA SER A 178 -21.01 -34.17 -19.64
C SER A 178 -20.73 -35.66 -19.89
N PHE A 179 -20.11 -36.33 -18.91
CA PHE A 179 -19.82 -37.76 -18.97
C PHE A 179 -21.03 -38.62 -18.64
N LEU A 180 -21.78 -38.31 -17.56
CA LEU A 180 -22.83 -39.18 -17.01
C LEU A 180 -24.19 -39.03 -17.70
N PHE A 181 -24.54 -37.83 -18.16
CA PHE A 181 -25.90 -37.53 -18.66
C PHE A 181 -25.90 -37.23 -20.16
N PRO A 182 -26.97 -37.63 -20.89
CA PRO A 182 -28.13 -38.41 -20.43
C PRO A 182 -27.83 -39.91 -20.23
N GLN A 183 -26.79 -40.45 -20.85
CA GLN A 183 -26.26 -41.79 -20.64
C GLN A 183 -24.74 -41.73 -20.57
N PRO A 184 -24.03 -42.61 -19.85
CA PRO A 184 -22.57 -42.57 -19.80
C PRO A 184 -21.91 -42.60 -21.18
N THR A 185 -20.97 -41.69 -21.46
CA THR A 185 -20.22 -41.68 -22.74
C THR A 185 -19.30 -42.89 -22.83
N THR A 186 -19.26 -43.52 -24.00
CA THR A 186 -18.38 -44.70 -24.24
C THR A 186 -17.12 -44.37 -25.01
N SER A 187 -17.07 -43.19 -25.66
CA SER A 187 -15.91 -42.74 -26.44
C SER A 187 -15.57 -41.27 -26.18
N LEU A 188 -14.30 -40.90 -26.42
CA LEU A 188 -13.84 -39.52 -26.30
C LEU A 188 -14.47 -38.61 -27.36
N ALA A 189 -14.74 -39.13 -28.56
CA ALA A 189 -15.40 -38.39 -29.62
C ALA A 189 -16.83 -37.99 -29.23
N GLU A 190 -17.59 -38.95 -28.66
CA GLU A 190 -18.94 -38.71 -28.15
C GLU A 190 -18.94 -37.70 -27.00
N PHE A 191 -17.97 -37.77 -26.09
CA PHE A 191 -17.81 -36.78 -25.02
C PHE A 191 -17.58 -35.36 -25.59
N ILE A 192 -16.69 -35.24 -26.59
CA ILE A 192 -16.39 -33.96 -27.22
C ILE A 192 -17.61 -33.42 -27.95
N GLU A 193 -18.36 -34.25 -28.67
CA GLU A 193 -19.57 -33.84 -29.40
C GLU A 193 -20.66 -33.35 -28.43
N ARG A 194 -20.88 -34.07 -27.34
CA ARG A 194 -21.85 -33.69 -26.30
C ARG A 194 -21.51 -32.41 -25.58
N GLY A 195 -20.24 -32.01 -25.54
CA GLY A 195 -19.80 -30.73 -24.98
C GLY A 195 -20.25 -29.49 -25.78
N SER A 196 -20.98 -29.67 -26.89
CA SER A 196 -21.51 -28.56 -27.69
C SER A 196 -22.43 -27.64 -26.87
N VAL A 197 -22.41 -26.35 -27.18
CA VAL A 197 -23.26 -25.36 -26.50
C VAL A 197 -23.95 -24.50 -27.55
N GLY A 198 -25.22 -24.80 -27.83
CA GLY A 198 -25.98 -24.13 -28.88
C GLY A 198 -25.26 -24.24 -30.24
N PRO A 199 -24.90 -23.13 -30.91
CA PRO A 199 -24.21 -23.17 -32.19
C PRO A 199 -22.72 -23.52 -32.09
N LEU A 200 -22.15 -23.61 -30.87
CA LEU A 200 -20.73 -23.84 -30.67
C LEU A 200 -20.41 -25.34 -30.69
N PRO A 201 -19.54 -25.81 -31.61
CA PRO A 201 -19.05 -27.17 -31.62
C PRO A 201 -18.38 -27.55 -30.30
N GLY A 202 -18.60 -28.79 -29.84
CA GLY A 202 -18.11 -29.20 -28.53
C GLY A 202 -16.58 -29.29 -28.41
N HIS A 203 -15.85 -29.53 -29.50
CA HIS A 203 -14.39 -29.44 -29.49
C HIS A 203 -13.89 -28.02 -29.17
N LEU A 204 -14.59 -26.97 -29.65
CA LEU A 204 -14.26 -25.59 -29.30
C LEU A 204 -14.57 -25.30 -27.84
N VAL A 205 -15.69 -25.80 -27.32
CA VAL A 205 -16.07 -25.62 -25.92
C VAL A 205 -15.08 -26.31 -24.97
N VAL A 206 -14.71 -27.55 -25.26
CA VAL A 206 -13.70 -28.30 -24.48
C VAL A 206 -12.34 -27.60 -24.52
N THR A 207 -11.90 -27.18 -25.72
CA THR A 207 -10.61 -26.48 -25.88
C THR A 207 -10.59 -25.13 -25.17
N ALA A 208 -11.67 -24.35 -25.27
CA ALA A 208 -11.82 -23.09 -24.56
C ALA A 208 -11.84 -23.29 -23.04
N GLY A 209 -12.52 -24.34 -22.56
CA GLY A 209 -12.50 -24.72 -21.16
C GLY A 209 -11.10 -25.08 -20.66
N LEU A 210 -10.39 -25.96 -21.38
CA LEU A 210 -9.00 -26.31 -21.05
C LEU A 210 -8.08 -25.09 -21.05
N ALA A 211 -8.21 -24.21 -22.05
CA ALA A 211 -7.44 -22.97 -22.12
C ALA A 211 -7.76 -22.05 -20.93
N TYR A 212 -9.03 -21.91 -20.57
CA TYR A 212 -9.49 -21.11 -19.44
C TYR A 212 -8.96 -21.62 -18.09
N TYR A 213 -9.09 -22.92 -17.82
CA TYR A 213 -8.56 -23.51 -16.59
C TYR A 213 -7.03 -23.47 -16.54
N SER A 214 -6.35 -23.68 -17.67
CA SER A 214 -4.90 -23.51 -17.77
C SER A 214 -4.49 -22.07 -17.49
N PHE A 215 -5.22 -21.09 -18.01
CA PHE A 215 -5.01 -19.67 -17.71
C PHE A 215 -5.17 -19.39 -16.20
N LEU A 216 -6.22 -19.91 -15.55
CA LEU A 216 -6.39 -19.75 -14.11
C LEU A 216 -5.21 -20.34 -13.31
N VAL A 217 -4.72 -21.53 -13.69
CA VAL A 217 -3.56 -22.15 -13.05
C VAL A 217 -2.29 -21.33 -13.27
N LEU A 218 -2.04 -20.86 -14.49
CA LEU A 218 -0.90 -20.00 -14.81
C LEU A 218 -0.94 -18.69 -14.03
N VAL A 219 -2.11 -18.05 -13.91
CA VAL A 219 -2.28 -16.85 -13.08
C VAL A 219 -2.05 -17.19 -11.61
N ALA A 220 -2.60 -18.32 -11.13
CA ALA A 220 -2.41 -18.76 -9.75
C ALA A 220 -0.93 -18.97 -9.41
N ILE A 221 -0.15 -19.61 -10.28
CA ILE A 221 1.29 -19.86 -10.11
C ILE A 221 2.10 -18.57 -10.29
N GLY A 222 1.88 -17.83 -11.37
CA GLY A 222 2.63 -16.62 -11.72
C GLY A 222 2.49 -15.50 -10.70
N THR A 223 1.43 -15.52 -9.88
CA THR A 223 1.20 -14.53 -8.84
C THR A 223 1.62 -14.99 -7.43
N ILE A 224 2.30 -16.14 -7.28
CA ILE A 224 2.79 -16.63 -5.96
C ILE A 224 3.87 -15.71 -5.39
N GLY A 225 4.84 -15.30 -6.21
CA GLY A 225 5.93 -14.41 -5.80
C GLY A 225 5.55 -12.94 -5.66
N MET A 226 4.28 -12.57 -5.91
CA MET A 226 3.81 -11.20 -5.73
C MET A 226 3.44 -10.98 -4.26
N THR A 227 4.45 -10.65 -3.44
CA THR A 227 4.31 -10.39 -2.00
C THR A 227 4.68 -8.95 -1.67
N ARG A 228 4.01 -7.98 -2.31
CA ARG A 228 4.31 -6.55 -2.12
C ARG A 228 3.64 -5.93 -0.90
N ALA A 229 2.53 -6.52 -0.42
CA ALA A 229 1.86 -6.03 0.78
C ALA A 229 1.97 -7.01 1.96
N THR A 230 2.41 -6.43 3.07
CA THR A 230 2.74 -6.97 4.39
C THR A 230 1.56 -6.97 5.38
N GLY A 231 0.38 -6.47 5.00
CA GLY A 231 -0.78 -6.30 5.90
C GLY A 231 -1.22 -7.60 6.58
N GLU A 232 -1.02 -8.76 5.93
CA GLU A 232 -1.34 -10.09 6.48
C GLU A 232 -0.09 -10.96 6.74
N VAL A 233 1.09 -10.58 6.24
CA VAL A 233 2.32 -11.39 6.36
C VAL A 233 3.32 -10.63 7.22
N LEU A 234 3.53 -11.15 8.43
CA LEU A 234 4.55 -10.70 9.37
C LEU A 234 5.91 -10.59 8.64
N PRO A 235 6.55 -9.42 8.57
CA PRO A 235 8.00 -9.42 8.71
C PRO A 235 8.26 -9.91 10.14
N ARG A 236 9.03 -10.99 10.27
CA ARG A 236 9.47 -11.48 11.57
C ARG A 236 10.06 -10.30 12.35
N PHE A 237 9.58 -10.07 13.56
CA PHE A 237 10.32 -9.26 14.53
C PHE A 237 11.77 -9.76 14.55
N GLY A 238 12.72 -8.89 14.18
CA GLY A 238 14.15 -9.20 14.20
C GLY A 238 14.77 -9.81 12.92
N GLY A 239 14.06 -9.86 11.79
CA GLY A 239 14.66 -10.20 10.49
C GLY A 239 14.26 -9.21 9.41
N ASP A 240 15.23 -8.46 8.89
CA ASP A 240 15.17 -7.66 7.67
C ASP A 240 14.22 -6.45 7.62
N THR A 241 14.22 -5.60 8.66
CA THR A 241 13.93 -4.16 8.45
C THR A 241 15.16 -3.38 7.95
N GLN A 242 16.22 -4.08 7.54
CA GLN A 242 17.39 -3.50 6.89
C GLN A 242 17.48 -3.75 5.37
N ASP A 243 16.65 -4.60 4.76
CA ASP A 243 16.79 -4.90 3.32
C ASP A 243 15.45 -5.13 2.58
N GLN A 244 14.71 -4.05 2.30
CA GLN A 244 13.76 -4.03 1.17
C GLN A 244 13.89 -2.77 0.28
N HIS A 245 15.06 -2.15 0.30
CA HIS A 245 15.54 -1.26 -0.77
C HIS A 245 16.88 -1.78 -1.33
N GLY A 246 16.98 -3.10 -1.51
CA GLY A 246 18.07 -3.75 -2.22
C GLY A 246 17.64 -4.16 -3.63
N GLU A 247 18.42 -3.70 -4.62
CA GLU A 247 18.51 -4.14 -6.02
C GLU A 247 17.84 -5.50 -6.33
N TYR A 248 16.87 -5.48 -7.24
CA TYR A 248 16.70 -6.58 -8.17
C TYR A 248 17.46 -6.21 -9.44
N GLU A 249 18.43 -7.05 -9.79
CA GLU A 249 19.25 -6.96 -10.99
C GLU A 249 18.44 -6.54 -12.21
N GLU A 250 19.03 -5.64 -12.98
CA GLU A 250 18.58 -5.15 -14.28
C GLU A 250 18.75 -6.23 -15.36
N GLY A 251 18.14 -7.40 -15.17
CA GLY A 251 18.01 -8.43 -16.18
C GLY A 251 16.82 -8.12 -17.08
N LYS A 252 17.07 -7.76 -18.35
CA LYS A 252 16.05 -7.60 -19.40
C LYS A 252 15.17 -8.86 -19.50
N GLY A 253 14.01 -8.84 -18.86
CA GLY A 253 13.04 -9.93 -18.89
C GLY A 253 11.62 -9.42 -18.72
N LEU A 254 10.66 -10.16 -19.28
CA LEU A 254 9.21 -9.89 -19.33
C LEU A 254 8.57 -9.49 -17.97
N HIS A 255 9.29 -9.72 -16.87
CA HIS A 255 8.91 -9.40 -15.49
C HIS A 255 8.75 -7.89 -15.21
N THR A 256 9.57 -7.00 -15.77
CA THR A 256 9.50 -5.56 -15.47
C THR A 256 8.18 -4.88 -15.87
N ARG A 257 7.38 -5.52 -16.74
CA ARG A 257 6.06 -5.01 -17.15
C ARG A 257 4.98 -5.14 -16.07
N PHE A 258 5.17 -6.01 -15.08
CA PHE A 258 4.17 -6.32 -14.05
C PHE A 258 4.52 -5.79 -12.66
N PHE A 259 5.71 -5.23 -12.48
CA PHE A 259 6.29 -4.93 -11.16
C PHE A 259 6.78 -3.47 -11.05
N PRO A 260 5.92 -2.45 -10.95
CA PRO A 260 6.38 -1.07 -10.76
C PRO A 260 6.96 -0.89 -9.34
N ALA A 261 8.28 -0.82 -9.19
CA ALA A 261 8.93 -0.47 -7.93
C ALA A 261 8.55 0.97 -7.55
N HIS A 262 8.01 1.19 -6.35
CA HIS A 262 7.66 2.52 -5.87
C HIS A 262 8.86 3.12 -5.15
N ARG A 263 9.65 3.93 -5.87
CA ARG A 263 10.63 4.82 -5.24
C ARG A 263 9.87 5.96 -4.53
N ARG A 264 10.28 6.27 -3.30
CA ARG A 264 9.85 7.51 -2.62
C ARG A 264 10.23 8.69 -3.52
N ARG A 265 9.29 9.58 -3.79
CA ARG A 265 9.57 10.77 -4.59
C ARG A 265 10.46 11.69 -3.76
N GLN A 266 11.69 11.84 -4.19
CA GLN A 266 12.64 12.77 -3.60
C GLN A 266 12.56 14.09 -4.38
N TYR A 267 12.79 15.19 -3.70
CA TYR A 267 12.81 16.53 -4.28
C TYR A 267 14.15 17.19 -4.04
N LEU A 268 14.55 18.01 -5.00
CA LEU A 268 15.63 18.97 -4.87
C LEU A 268 14.99 20.35 -4.77
N ALA A 269 15.23 21.04 -3.66
CA ALA A 269 14.88 22.44 -3.52
C ALA A 269 16.08 23.33 -3.83
N LEU A 270 15.83 24.35 -4.66
CA LEU A 270 16.70 25.48 -4.91
C LEU A 270 16.05 26.70 -4.28
N ILE A 271 16.72 27.31 -3.32
CA ILE A 271 16.22 28.48 -2.58
C ILE A 271 17.10 29.66 -2.92
N ILE A 272 16.54 30.67 -3.56
CA ILE A 272 17.23 31.92 -3.89
C ILE A 272 16.78 32.96 -2.87
N THR A 273 17.71 33.43 -2.03
CA THR A 273 17.43 34.34 -0.92
C THR A 273 18.61 35.29 -0.72
N ASP A 274 18.32 36.50 -0.24
CA ASP A 274 19.36 37.46 0.17
C ASP A 274 19.81 37.23 1.63
N GLN A 275 19.12 36.35 2.37
CA GLN A 275 19.41 35.99 3.76
C GLN A 275 19.82 34.52 3.91
N ALA A 276 20.79 34.08 3.09
CA ALA A 276 21.18 32.67 3.00
C ALA A 276 21.61 32.06 4.34
N GLU A 277 22.34 32.79 5.17
CA GLU A 277 22.82 32.31 6.48
C GLU A 277 21.65 32.00 7.43
N ALA A 278 20.75 32.97 7.61
CA ALA A 278 19.59 32.82 8.51
C ALA A 278 18.62 31.72 8.04
N VAL A 279 18.47 31.54 6.74
CA VAL A 279 17.65 30.46 6.16
C VAL A 279 18.37 29.12 6.32
N SER A 280 19.68 29.04 6.08
CA SER A 280 20.46 27.80 6.19
C SER A 280 20.46 27.25 7.62
N GLU A 281 20.66 28.10 8.62
CA GLU A 281 20.64 27.73 10.04
C GLU A 281 19.29 27.14 10.42
N ARG A 282 18.21 27.72 9.90
CA ARG A 282 16.84 27.25 10.13
C ARG A 282 16.59 25.89 9.50
N ILE A 283 17.10 25.65 8.29
CA ILE A 283 16.97 24.34 7.63
C ILE A 283 17.74 23.27 8.41
N LEU A 284 18.93 23.60 8.90
CA LEU A 284 19.75 22.70 9.71
C LEU A 284 19.09 22.36 11.04
N THR A 285 18.42 23.33 11.68
CA THR A 285 17.77 23.14 13.00
C THR A 285 16.38 22.51 12.91
N ASP A 286 15.49 23.05 12.08
CA ASP A 286 14.09 22.59 12.00
C ASP A 286 13.95 21.28 11.22
N LEU A 287 14.69 21.12 10.11
CA LEU A 287 14.56 19.97 9.20
C LEU A 287 15.67 18.93 9.40
N LYS A 288 16.73 19.25 10.16
CA LYS A 288 17.93 18.41 10.32
C LYS A 288 18.50 17.93 8.98
N ARG A 289 18.40 18.77 7.95
CA ARG A 289 18.79 18.45 6.58
C ARG A 289 20.03 19.24 6.18
N GLY A 290 20.95 18.56 5.49
CA GLY A 290 22.13 19.23 4.92
C GLY A 290 21.72 20.20 3.82
N VAL A 291 22.31 21.40 3.84
CA VAL A 291 22.10 22.45 2.85
C VAL A 291 23.46 22.89 2.31
N THR A 292 23.55 23.07 0.99
CA THR A 292 24.78 23.51 0.31
C THR A 292 24.55 24.88 -0.31
N ALA A 293 25.43 25.84 -0.06
CA ALA A 293 25.40 27.13 -0.73
C ALA A 293 26.10 27.05 -2.09
N VAL A 294 25.44 27.56 -3.12
CA VAL A 294 25.97 27.72 -4.48
C VAL A 294 26.00 29.21 -4.79
N SER A 295 27.16 29.74 -5.12
CA SER A 295 27.30 31.13 -5.56
C SER A 295 26.71 31.30 -6.96
N GLY A 296 25.92 32.34 -7.16
CA GLY A 296 25.36 32.73 -8.45
C GLY A 296 25.32 34.24 -8.59
N LYS A 297 25.17 34.74 -9.81
CA LYS A 297 25.09 36.18 -10.08
C LYS A 297 23.72 36.54 -10.65
N GLY A 298 23.04 37.49 -10.02
CA GLY A 298 21.77 38.01 -10.52
C GLY A 298 22.00 38.80 -11.80
N MET A 299 21.50 38.33 -12.94
CA MET A 299 21.74 38.99 -14.22
C MET A 299 20.98 40.32 -14.39
N TYR A 300 19.90 40.53 -13.63
CA TYR A 300 19.17 41.80 -13.64
C TYR A 300 19.84 42.86 -12.76
N THR A 301 20.32 42.46 -11.57
CA THR A 301 20.90 43.38 -10.57
C THR A 301 22.42 43.48 -10.64
N GLY A 302 23.10 42.53 -11.30
CA GLY A 302 24.56 42.42 -11.34
C GLY A 302 25.20 41.96 -10.02
N GLN A 303 24.41 41.67 -8.98
CA GLN A 303 24.89 41.33 -7.64
C GLN A 303 25.13 39.82 -7.48
N GLU A 304 26.13 39.46 -6.69
CA GLU A 304 26.33 38.09 -6.21
C GLU A 304 25.15 37.70 -5.30
N LYS A 305 24.62 36.49 -5.51
CA LYS A 305 23.52 35.88 -4.76
C LYS A 305 23.91 34.47 -4.34
N SER A 306 23.50 34.07 -3.14
CA SER A 306 23.67 32.71 -2.64
C SER A 306 22.41 31.90 -2.89
N ILE A 307 22.54 30.79 -3.62
CA ILE A 307 21.47 29.83 -3.89
C ILE A 307 21.68 28.64 -2.95
N LEU A 308 20.71 28.35 -2.09
CA LEU A 308 20.78 27.18 -1.21
C LEU A 308 20.17 25.96 -1.92
N LEU A 309 20.95 24.88 -1.99
CA LEU A 309 20.55 23.59 -2.51
C LEU A 309 20.26 22.65 -1.33
N CYS A 310 19.06 22.06 -1.31
CA CYS A 310 18.67 21.11 -0.28
C CYS A 310 17.91 19.95 -0.90
N ALA A 311 18.32 18.73 -0.59
CA ALA A 311 17.56 17.54 -0.96
C ALA A 311 16.58 17.20 0.16
N LEU A 312 15.33 16.93 -0.19
CA LEU A 312 14.23 16.70 0.76
C LEU A 312 13.26 15.63 0.27
N THR A 313 12.46 15.11 1.18
CA THR A 313 11.31 14.24 0.90
C THR A 313 10.04 15.06 0.64
N VAL A 314 8.95 14.39 0.25
CA VAL A 314 7.65 15.04 -0.04
C VAL A 314 7.11 15.79 1.19
N THR A 315 7.28 15.23 2.39
CA THR A 315 6.72 15.83 3.62
C THR A 315 7.53 17.02 4.10
N GLU A 316 8.85 17.02 3.87
CA GLU A 316 9.76 18.10 4.25
C GLU A 316 9.55 19.39 3.43
N VAL A 317 9.00 19.30 2.21
CA VAL A 317 8.74 20.47 1.33
C VAL A 317 7.89 21.52 2.03
N TYR A 318 6.87 21.11 2.79
CA TYR A 318 5.97 22.06 3.46
C TYR A 318 6.70 22.84 4.55
N ASN A 319 7.44 22.12 5.39
CA ASN A 319 8.23 22.70 6.48
C ASN A 319 9.34 23.61 5.95
N LEU A 320 9.97 23.24 4.83
CA LEU A 320 10.94 24.10 4.14
C LEU A 320 10.32 25.43 3.71
N LYS A 321 9.17 25.39 3.02
CA LYS A 321 8.48 26.61 2.56
C LYS A 321 8.11 27.52 3.74
N ALA A 322 7.62 26.94 4.84
CA ALA A 322 7.28 27.69 6.04
C ALA A 322 8.52 28.33 6.70
N ALA A 323 9.63 27.59 6.80
CA ALA A 323 10.89 28.07 7.35
C ALA A 323 11.48 29.23 6.53
N VAL A 324 11.49 29.10 5.20
CA VAL A 324 11.97 30.14 4.29
C VAL A 324 11.09 31.38 4.39
N ALA A 325 9.76 31.25 4.26
CA ALA A 325 8.83 32.38 4.27
C ALA A 325 8.88 33.18 5.59
N LYS A 326 9.20 32.53 6.71
CA LYS A 326 9.32 33.20 8.02
C LYS A 326 10.57 34.07 8.13
N LYS A 327 11.65 33.72 7.42
CA LYS A 327 12.94 34.43 7.48
C LYS A 327 13.09 35.44 6.35
N ASP A 328 12.74 35.04 5.15
CA ASP A 328 12.79 35.89 3.97
C ASP A 328 11.50 35.72 3.15
N PRO A 329 10.51 36.62 3.34
CA PRO A 329 9.28 36.63 2.55
C PRO A 329 9.51 36.88 1.06
N ASN A 330 10.64 37.47 0.68
CA ASN A 330 10.99 37.78 -0.71
C ASN A 330 11.81 36.65 -1.38
N ALA A 331 12.11 35.58 -0.66
CA ALA A 331 12.84 34.44 -1.20
C ALA A 331 12.02 33.66 -2.22
N PHE A 332 12.70 33.10 -3.22
CA PHE A 332 12.10 32.23 -4.22
C PHE A 332 12.54 30.78 -4.02
N VAL A 333 11.58 29.85 -3.95
CA VAL A 333 11.85 28.42 -3.74
C VAL A 333 11.36 27.61 -4.94
N ILE A 334 12.27 26.95 -5.63
CA ILE A 334 11.98 26.01 -6.71
C ILE A 334 12.10 24.59 -6.14
N VAL A 335 11.06 23.78 -6.31
CA VAL A 335 11.07 22.38 -5.90
C VAL A 335 10.95 21.52 -7.15
N SER A 336 12.01 20.78 -7.47
CA SER A 336 12.07 19.89 -8.63
C SER A 336 12.12 18.44 -8.19
N PRO A 337 11.39 17.52 -8.83
CA PRO A 337 11.51 16.09 -8.52
C PRO A 337 12.92 15.61 -8.89
N ALA A 338 13.58 14.94 -7.95
CA ALA A 338 14.86 14.28 -8.17
C ALA A 338 14.61 12.83 -8.60
N GLN A 339 15.35 12.36 -9.60
CA GLN A 339 15.26 10.97 -10.06
C GLN A 339 15.79 10.00 -8.98
N GLU A 340 16.88 10.39 -8.31
CA GLU A 340 17.50 9.65 -7.22
C GLU A 340 18.40 10.58 -6.39
N VAL A 341 18.35 10.45 -5.08
CA VAL A 341 19.20 11.11 -4.09
C VAL A 341 19.79 10.01 -3.21
N LEU A 342 21.13 9.91 -3.24
CA LEU A 342 21.92 8.92 -2.51
C LEU A 342 22.82 9.63 -1.49
N GLY A 343 23.12 8.96 -0.38
CA GLY A 343 24.00 9.44 0.67
C GLY A 343 23.33 9.59 2.03
N ARG A 344 24.03 10.21 2.98
CA ARG A 344 23.63 10.29 4.39
C ARG A 344 22.24 10.92 4.57
N GLY A 345 21.34 10.20 5.23
CA GLY A 345 19.94 10.59 5.41
C GLY A 345 19.01 10.16 4.27
N PHE A 346 19.54 9.54 3.21
CA PHE A 346 18.84 8.92 2.09
C PHE A 346 19.36 7.49 1.88
N ILE A 347 19.12 6.91 0.69
CA ILE A 347 19.65 5.59 0.30
C ILE A 347 21.18 5.65 0.29
N PRO A 348 21.92 4.72 0.92
CA PRO A 348 23.38 4.71 0.92
C PRO A 348 24.00 4.70 -0.49
N LEU A 349 25.19 5.32 -0.64
CA LEU A 349 25.96 5.29 -1.91
C LEU A 349 26.55 3.91 -2.21
N GLU A 350 26.90 3.16 -1.17
CA GLU A 350 27.35 1.78 -1.24
C GLU A 350 26.60 0.97 -0.19
N LYS A 351 26.18 -0.25 -0.55
CA LYS A 351 25.69 -1.25 0.41
C LYS A 351 26.89 -1.72 1.22
N LYS A 352 26.85 -1.53 2.54
CA LYS A 352 27.84 -2.10 3.44
C LYS A 352 27.54 -3.56 3.74
#